data_AF-A0A8S8ZZT2-F1
#
_entry.id   AF-A0A8S8ZZT2-F1
#
_cell.length_a   1.000
_cell.length_b   1.000
_cell.length_c   1.000
_cell.angle_alpha   90.00
_cell.angle_beta   90.00
_cell.angle_gamma   90.00
#
_symmetry.space_group_name_H-M   'P 1'
#
loop_
_entity.id
_entity.type
_entity.pdbx_description
1 polymer ?
#
loop_
_entity_poly.entity_id
_entity_poly.type
_entity_poly.pdbx_seq_one_letter_code
_entity_poly.pdbx_strand_id
1 'polypeptide(L)'
;MPSVRNPNGPSKNRLIAKKAALRKLRQKESAQGKMEKIHKITRDDQNRGARPGLLPNSGPKKALGKKAQRKLEKKMGYAIRRKMEKEGLSKMEVEKVEEMMGIGKTSKKSAETKAEETPATKEVEMDFS
;
A
#
# COMPACT_ATOMS: atom_id res chain seq x y z
N MET A 1 6.78 49.03 -49.37
CA MET A 1 5.82 48.13 -48.69
C MET A 1 6.53 46.81 -48.41
N PRO A 2 6.54 46.27 -47.17
CA PRO A 2 7.15 44.96 -46.92
C PRO A 2 6.32 43.89 -47.66
N SER A 3 6.89 43.32 -48.72
CA SER A 3 6.23 42.28 -49.50
C SER A 3 6.24 40.98 -48.69
N VAL A 4 5.06 40.55 -48.26
CA VAL A 4 4.90 39.30 -47.52
C VAL A 4 4.96 38.17 -48.55
N ARG A 5 6.03 37.36 -48.51
CA ARG A 5 6.31 36.27 -49.49
C ARG A 5 5.17 35.26 -49.65
N ASN A 6 4.25 35.16 -48.68
CA ASN A 6 2.98 34.46 -48.82
C ASN A 6 1.93 35.10 -47.88
N PRO A 7 0.99 35.93 -48.38
CA PRO A 7 -0.02 36.59 -47.55
C PRO A 7 -1.02 35.60 -46.92
N ASN A 8 -1.13 34.39 -47.48
CA ASN A 8 -2.05 33.35 -46.99
C ASN A 8 -1.37 32.40 -45.98
N GLY A 9 -0.07 32.55 -45.74
CA GLY A 9 0.72 31.69 -44.87
C GLY A 9 0.84 32.25 -43.44
N PRO A 10 0.99 31.39 -42.41
CA PRO A 10 1.34 31.84 -41.07
C PRO A 10 2.71 32.55 -41.07
N SER A 11 2.81 33.65 -40.33
CA SER A 11 4.08 34.38 -40.17
C SER A 11 5.16 33.49 -39.53
N LYS A 12 6.44 33.80 -39.79
CA LYS A 12 7.58 33.09 -39.19
C LYS A 12 7.47 33.04 -37.65
N ASN A 13 7.03 34.14 -37.04
CA ASN A 13 6.83 34.24 -35.59
C ASN A 13 5.73 33.29 -35.12
N ARG A 14 4.62 33.17 -35.86
CA ARG A 14 3.54 32.21 -35.56
C ARG A 14 4.03 30.77 -35.66
N LEU A 15 4.89 30.44 -36.61
CA LEU A 15 5.50 29.11 -36.73
C LEU A 15 6.44 28.80 -35.57
N ILE A 16 7.25 29.77 -35.14
CA ILE A 16 8.15 29.63 -33.98
C ILE A 16 7.33 29.40 -32.70
N ALA A 17 6.28 30.19 -32.47
CA ALA A 17 5.39 30.04 -31.32
C ALA A 17 4.71 28.66 -31.30
N LYS A 18 4.21 28.18 -32.45
CA LYS A 18 3.64 26.83 -32.57
C LYS A 18 4.67 25.74 -32.23
N LYS A 19 5.90 25.84 -32.75
CA LYS A 19 6.99 24.90 -32.43
C LYS A 19 7.32 24.90 -30.93
N ALA A 20 7.38 26.07 -30.29
CA ALA A 20 7.61 26.19 -28.86
C ALA A 20 6.48 25.56 -28.03
N ALA A 21 5.22 25.78 -28.40
CA ALA A 21 4.07 25.17 -27.75
C ALA A 21 4.12 23.63 -27.84
N LEU A 22 4.42 23.08 -29.02
CA LEU A 22 4.57 21.64 -29.23
C LEU A 22 5.72 21.04 -28.39
N ARG A 23 6.87 21.74 -28.31
CA ARG A 23 7.98 21.31 -27.45
C ARG A 23 7.56 21.25 -25.98
N LYS A 24 6.84 22.25 -25.49
CA LYS A 24 6.32 22.28 -24.12
C LYS A 24 5.35 21.12 -23.84
N LEU A 25 4.47 20.79 -24.79
CA LEU A 25 3.57 19.64 -24.68
C LEU A 25 4.34 18.32 -24.60
N ARG A 26 5.27 18.09 -25.53
CA ARG A 26 6.12 16.88 -25.54
C ARG A 26 6.93 16.71 -24.25
N GLN A 27 7.45 17.81 -23.70
CA GLN A 27 8.17 17.78 -22.42
C GLN A 27 7.25 17.35 -21.27
N LYS A 28 6.01 17.88 -21.21
CA LYS A 28 5.02 17.48 -20.20
C LYS A 28 4.62 16.02 -20.34
N GLU A 29 4.37 15.55 -21.57
CA GLU A 29 4.02 14.16 -21.87
C GLU A 29 5.16 13.21 -21.50
N SER A 30 6.40 13.55 -21.85
CA SER A 30 7.58 12.76 -21.49
C SER A 30 7.76 12.67 -19.97
N ALA A 31 7.63 13.81 -19.26
CA ALA A 31 7.72 13.83 -17.81
C ALA A 31 6.61 12.99 -17.16
N GLN A 32 5.36 13.12 -17.62
CA GLN A 32 4.25 12.31 -17.13
C GLN A 32 4.46 10.82 -17.42
N GLY A 33 4.92 10.46 -18.62
CA GLY A 33 5.19 9.08 -19.00
C GLY A 33 6.30 8.43 -18.17
N LYS A 34 7.32 9.19 -17.72
CA LYS A 34 8.33 8.70 -16.78
C LYS A 34 7.72 8.39 -15.41
N MET A 35 6.85 9.27 -14.91
CA MET A 35 6.21 9.11 -13.60
C MET A 35 5.28 7.89 -13.57
N GLU A 36 4.57 7.65 -14.66
CA GLU A 36 3.68 6.50 -14.80
C GLU A 36 4.45 5.19 -15.01
N LYS A 37 5.42 5.16 -15.94
CA LYS A 37 6.16 3.91 -16.25
C LYS A 37 7.11 3.47 -15.14
N ILE A 38 7.85 4.41 -14.55
CA ILE A 38 8.89 4.10 -13.55
C ILE A 38 8.29 4.03 -12.16
N HIS A 39 7.49 5.03 -11.78
CA HIS A 39 6.99 5.17 -10.42
C HIS A 39 5.55 4.66 -10.24
N LYS A 40 4.86 4.27 -11.32
CA LYS A 40 3.45 3.81 -11.30
C LYS A 40 2.49 4.86 -10.73
N ILE A 41 2.86 6.13 -10.84
CA ILE A 41 2.08 7.27 -10.33
C ILE A 41 1.25 7.83 -11.47
N THR A 42 -0.07 7.78 -11.33
CA THR A 42 -0.99 8.37 -12.30
C THR A 42 -1.07 9.88 -12.11
N ARG A 43 -1.57 10.61 -13.12
CA ARG A 43 -1.76 12.07 -13.02
C ARG A 43 -2.72 12.46 -11.89
N ASP A 44 -3.76 11.65 -11.66
CA ASP A 44 -4.69 11.87 -10.56
C ASP A 44 -4.02 11.69 -9.20
N ASP A 45 -3.13 10.70 -9.07
CA ASP A 45 -2.36 10.50 -7.85
C ASP A 45 -1.39 11.66 -7.61
N GLN A 46 -0.77 12.21 -8.66
CA GLN A 46 0.06 13.42 -8.56
C GLN A 46 -0.73 14.63 -8.05
N ASN A 47 -1.95 14.83 -8.55
CA ASN A 47 -2.85 15.90 -8.07
C ASN A 47 -3.21 15.71 -6.59
N ARG A 48 -3.27 14.45 -6.11
CA ARG A 48 -3.46 14.10 -4.69
C ARG A 48 -2.15 14.13 -3.87
N GLY A 49 -1.04 14.58 -4.45
CA GLY A 49 0.24 14.75 -3.79
C GLY A 49 1.19 13.56 -3.86
N ALA A 50 0.92 12.54 -4.69
CA ALA A 50 1.85 11.43 -4.89
C ALA A 50 3.14 11.90 -5.58
N ARG A 51 4.28 11.41 -5.09
CA ARG A 51 5.63 11.69 -5.60
C ARG A 51 6.42 10.38 -5.65
N PRO A 52 7.54 10.30 -6.38
CA PRO A 52 8.39 9.11 -6.34
C PRO A 52 8.75 8.77 -4.89
N GLY A 53 8.42 7.55 -4.45
CA GLY A 53 8.60 7.11 -3.07
C GLY A 53 7.55 7.57 -2.05
N LEU A 54 6.59 8.42 -2.43
CA LEU A 54 5.51 8.90 -1.56
C LEU A 54 4.13 8.61 -2.17
N LEU A 55 3.33 7.86 -1.43
CA LEU A 55 1.95 7.53 -1.80
C LEU A 55 1.04 8.77 -1.76
N PRO A 56 -0.10 8.78 -2.48
CA PRO A 56 -1.03 9.91 -2.46
C PRO A 56 -1.62 10.14 -1.06
N ASN A 57 -1.97 11.39 -0.76
CA ASN A 57 -2.52 11.79 0.53
C ASN A 57 -4.02 11.46 0.70
N SER A 58 -4.71 11.21 -0.41
CA SER A 58 -6.15 10.94 -0.49
C SER A 58 -6.48 9.93 -1.58
N GLY A 59 -7.72 9.42 -1.56
CA GLY A 59 -8.23 8.49 -2.56
C GLY A 59 -7.88 7.02 -2.33
N PRO A 60 -8.14 6.15 -3.31
CA PRO A 60 -8.10 4.69 -3.14
C PRO A 60 -6.70 4.13 -2.92
N LYS A 61 -5.67 4.78 -3.46
CA LYS A 61 -4.27 4.36 -3.33
C LYS A 61 -3.57 4.95 -2.10
N LYS A 62 -4.28 5.66 -1.25
CA LYS A 62 -3.74 6.22 -0.01
C LYS A 62 -3.34 5.09 0.93
N ALA A 63 -2.15 5.17 1.51
CA ALA A 63 -1.76 4.26 2.60
C ALA A 63 -2.68 4.44 3.81
N LEU A 64 -3.25 3.35 4.30
CA LEU A 64 -3.93 3.34 5.59
C LEU A 64 -2.89 3.39 6.72
N GLY A 65 -3.20 4.13 7.79
CA GLY A 65 -2.39 4.06 9.00
C GLY A 65 -2.45 2.66 9.62
N LYS A 66 -1.38 2.23 10.29
CA LYS A 66 -1.26 0.89 10.92
C LYS A 66 -2.48 0.52 11.78
N LYS A 67 -3.02 1.48 12.55
CA LYS A 67 -4.21 1.27 13.39
C LYS A 67 -5.49 1.04 12.57
N ALA A 68 -5.67 1.79 11.49
CA ALA A 68 -6.82 1.65 10.60
C ALA A 68 -6.77 0.32 9.84
N GLN A 69 -5.58 -0.06 9.37
CA GLN A 69 -5.34 -1.34 8.73
C GLN A 69 -5.67 -2.52 9.67
N ARG A 70 -5.13 -2.52 10.90
CA ARG A 70 -5.46 -3.55 11.91
C ARG A 70 -6.96 -3.65 12.21
N LYS A 71 -7.65 -2.51 12.28
CA LYS A 71 -9.11 -2.48 12.49
C LYS A 71 -9.87 -3.07 11.30
N LEU A 72 -9.42 -2.80 10.08
CA LEU A 72 -10.00 -3.35 8.87
C LEU A 72 -9.80 -4.86 8.81
N GLU A 73 -8.58 -5.34 9.05
CA GLU A 73 -8.24 -6.77 9.11
C GLU A 73 -9.12 -7.52 10.11
N LYS A 74 -9.29 -6.98 11.34
CA LYS A 74 -10.21 -7.55 12.35
C LYS A 74 -11.66 -7.63 11.85
N LYS A 75 -12.17 -6.56 11.22
CA LYS A 75 -13.53 -6.53 10.69
C LYS A 75 -13.74 -7.54 9.55
N MET A 76 -12.76 -7.66 8.65
CA MET A 76 -12.76 -8.66 7.58
C MET A 76 -12.76 -10.07 8.16
N GLY A 77 -11.96 -10.30 9.19
CA GLY A 77 -11.96 -11.51 9.99
C GLY A 77 -13.35 -11.93 10.49
N TYR A 78 -14.03 -11.04 11.22
CA TYR A 78 -15.40 -11.31 11.69
C TYR A 78 -16.44 -11.45 10.58
N ALA A 79 -16.23 -10.80 9.43
CA ALA A 79 -17.10 -10.96 8.28
C ALA A 79 -16.93 -12.35 7.64
N ILE A 80 -15.69 -12.83 7.52
CA ILE A 80 -15.37 -14.18 7.04
C ILE A 80 -15.95 -15.23 7.98
N ARG A 81 -15.80 -15.07 9.31
CA ARG A 81 -16.40 -15.95 10.31
C ARG A 81 -17.91 -16.10 10.11
N ARG A 82 -18.63 -14.98 10.01
CA ARG A 82 -20.09 -14.96 9.78
C ARG A 82 -20.48 -15.57 8.44
N LYS A 83 -19.63 -15.48 7.41
CA LYS A 83 -19.88 -16.14 6.11
C LYS A 83 -19.71 -17.65 6.23
N MET A 84 -18.66 -18.12 6.89
CA MET A 84 -18.41 -19.55 7.12
C MET A 84 -19.50 -20.20 7.98
N GLU A 85 -19.96 -19.51 9.02
CA GLU A 85 -21.09 -19.97 9.85
C GLU A 85 -22.40 -20.06 9.06
N LYS A 86 -22.64 -19.13 8.12
CA LYS A 86 -23.79 -19.19 7.20
C LYS A 86 -23.69 -20.32 6.19
N GLU A 87 -22.48 -20.66 5.76
CA GLU A 87 -22.20 -21.76 4.83
C GLU A 87 -22.19 -23.13 5.53
N GLY A 88 -22.39 -23.18 6.86
CA GLY A 88 -22.58 -24.41 7.62
C GLY A 88 -21.28 -25.13 8.02
N LEU A 89 -20.13 -24.46 7.92
CA LEU A 89 -18.84 -25.01 8.37
C LEU A 89 -18.85 -25.25 9.89
N SER A 90 -18.16 -26.31 10.32
CA SER A 90 -18.15 -26.71 11.72
C SER A 90 -17.44 -25.66 12.59
N LYS A 91 -17.89 -25.49 13.85
CA LYS A 91 -17.28 -24.52 14.79
C LYS A 91 -15.78 -24.72 14.98
N MET A 92 -15.29 -25.96 14.90
CA MET A 92 -13.87 -26.29 15.00
C MET A 92 -13.04 -25.81 13.80
N GLU A 93 -13.62 -25.83 12.59
CA GLU A 93 -12.96 -25.31 11.39
C GLU A 93 -12.90 -23.79 11.41
N VAL A 94 -13.96 -23.15 11.92
CA VAL A 94 -14.01 -21.69 12.09
C VAL A 94 -12.99 -21.21 13.13
N GLU A 95 -12.88 -21.89 14.28
CA GLU A 95 -11.91 -21.55 15.33
C GLU A 95 -10.45 -21.72 14.86
N LYS A 96 -10.14 -22.78 14.09
CA LYS A 96 -8.80 -22.95 13.48
C LYS A 96 -8.43 -21.81 12.55
N VAL A 97 -9.36 -21.33 11.73
CA VAL A 97 -9.14 -20.19 10.83
C VAL A 97 -8.96 -18.88 11.60
N GLU A 98 -9.65 -18.70 12.72
CA GLU A 98 -9.48 -17.51 13.58
C GLU A 98 -8.12 -17.44 14.25
N GLU A 99 -7.58 -18.59 14.69
CA GLU A 99 -6.22 -18.65 15.23
C GLU A 99 -5.17 -18.31 14.17
N MET A 100 -5.34 -18.79 12.94
CA MET A 100 -4.43 -18.46 11.83
C MET A 100 -4.50 -16.98 11.43
N MET A 101 -5.69 -16.37 11.47
CA MET A 101 -5.87 -14.95 11.11
C MET A 101 -5.65 -13.97 12.27
N GLY A 102 -5.32 -14.47 13.48
CA GLY A 102 -4.94 -13.64 14.63
C GLY A 102 -6.08 -12.75 15.18
N ILE A 103 -7.33 -13.06 14.85
CA ILE A 103 -8.51 -12.30 15.30
C ILE A 103 -8.94 -12.86 16.65
N GLY A 104 -8.44 -12.29 17.75
CA GLY A 104 -8.98 -12.59 19.09
C GLY A 104 -7.96 -12.74 20.21
N LYS A 105 -6.67 -12.91 19.93
CA LYS A 105 -5.66 -13.00 20.99
C LYS A 105 -5.02 -11.65 21.28
N THR A 106 -5.71 -10.81 22.06
CA THR A 106 -5.03 -9.78 22.86
C THR A 106 -4.88 -10.30 24.29
N SER A 107 -3.62 -10.43 24.70
CA SER A 107 -3.09 -10.45 26.08
C SER A 107 -3.57 -11.56 27.02
N LYS A 108 -2.85 -12.70 27.05
CA LYS A 108 -2.30 -13.38 28.27
C LYS A 108 -1.96 -14.86 28.04
N LYS A 109 -2.65 -15.57 27.15
CA LYS A 109 -2.56 -17.05 27.10
C LYS A 109 -1.38 -17.66 26.32
N SER A 110 -0.55 -16.86 25.64
CA SER A 110 0.63 -17.35 24.91
C SER A 110 1.95 -17.15 25.66
N ALA A 111 1.91 -16.62 26.88
CA ALA A 111 3.08 -16.49 27.74
C ALA A 111 3.19 -17.65 28.76
N GLU A 112 2.07 -18.28 29.15
CA GLU A 112 2.05 -19.39 30.10
C GLU A 112 2.61 -20.69 29.50
N THR A 113 2.39 -20.98 28.22
CA THR A 113 2.85 -22.25 27.62
C THR A 113 4.34 -22.27 27.24
N LYS A 114 5.11 -21.21 27.51
CA LYS A 114 6.57 -21.21 27.34
C LYS A 114 7.36 -21.21 28.65
N ALA A 115 6.69 -21.16 29.80
CA ALA A 115 7.33 -21.08 31.11
C ALA A 115 7.40 -22.42 31.87
N GLU A 116 6.86 -23.51 31.31
CA GLU A 116 6.70 -24.80 32.02
C GLU A 116 7.62 -25.93 31.52
N GLU A 117 8.69 -25.61 30.77
CA GLU A 117 9.72 -26.57 30.39
C GLU A 117 11.12 -26.10 30.81
N THR A 118 11.36 -26.06 32.12
CA THR A 118 12.72 -26.23 32.66
C THR A 118 12.64 -27.26 33.80
N PRO A 119 13.05 -28.51 33.59
CA PRO A 119 13.21 -29.44 34.69
C PRO A 119 14.42 -29.01 35.54
N ALA A 120 14.11 -28.73 36.80
CA ALA A 120 15.07 -28.47 37.86
C ALA A 120 16.06 -29.62 38.04
N THR A 121 17.35 -29.38 37.81
CA THR A 121 18.42 -30.13 38.45
C THR A 121 18.62 -29.55 39.85
N LYS A 122 17.92 -30.10 40.85
CA LYS A 122 18.24 -29.91 42.27
C LYS A 122 19.28 -30.93 42.69
N GLU A 123 20.32 -30.40 43.30
CA GLU A 123 21.45 -31.03 43.98
C GLU A 123 21.01 -31.99 45.08
N VAL A 124 21.60 -33.19 45.10
CA VAL A 124 21.86 -34.08 46.25
C VAL A 124 23.01 -34.97 45.73
N GLU A 125 24.22 -35.10 46.27
CA GLU A 125 24.68 -35.13 47.66
C GLU A 125 26.20 -34.86 47.68
N MET A 126 26.68 -34.41 48.84
CA MET A 126 28.08 -34.14 49.14
C MET A 126 28.88 -35.44 49.22
N ASP A 127 30.17 -35.39 48.86
CA ASP A 127 31.25 -36.01 49.63
C ASP A 127 32.62 -35.51 49.10
N PHE A 128 33.32 -34.76 49.96
CA PHE A 128 34.71 -34.35 49.77
C PHE A 128 35.55 -35.27 50.67
N SER A 129 36.44 -36.06 50.08
CA SER A 129 37.49 -36.84 50.78
C SER A 129 38.74 -36.88 49.92
#